data_AF-I0A1A0-F1
#
_entry.id   AF-I0A1A0-F1
#
_cell.length_a   1.000
_cell.length_b   1.000
_cell.length_c   1.000
_cell.angle_alpha   90.00
_cell.angle_beta   90.00
_cell.angle_gamma   90.00
#
_symmetry.space_group_name_H-M   'P 1'
#
loop_
_entity.id
_entity.type
_entity.pdbx_description
1 polymer ?
#
loop_
_entity_poly.entity_id
_entity_poly.type
_entity_poly.pdbx_seq_one_letter_code
_entity_poly.pdbx_strand_id
1 'polypeptide(L)' 'MEKINEVIIDYKGSIFKTLKREDGRFYCPICGAGENAPIFFTESDLIRHICNHDQIKKALAKKKKE' A
#
# COMPACT_ATOMS: atom_id res chain seq x y z
N MET A 1 -13.40 5.27 -18.04
CA MET A 1 -11.99 5.40 -17.59
C MET A 1 -12.02 5.48 -16.07
N GLU A 2 -11.51 4.45 -15.39
CA GLU A 2 -11.45 4.46 -13.92
C GLU A 2 -10.42 5.52 -13.49
N LYS A 3 -10.86 6.53 -12.72
CA LYS A 3 -9.95 7.55 -12.19
C LYS A 3 -9.22 6.98 -10.98
N ILE A 4 -7.90 6.86 -11.13
CA ILE A 4 -6.99 6.39 -10.10
C ILE A 4 -6.09 7.58 -9.74
N ASN A 5 -6.08 7.93 -8.45
CA ASN A 5 -5.25 9.01 -7.91
C ASN A 5 -4.16 8.41 -7.03
N GLU A 6 -3.00 9.04 -7.02
CA GLU A 6 -1.93 8.69 -6.11
C GLU A 6 -2.17 9.36 -4.75
N VAL A 7 -2.06 8.59 -3.67
CA VAL A 7 -2.25 9.06 -2.29
C VAL A 7 -1.12 8.61 -1.40
N ILE A 8 -0.86 9.39 -0.36
CA ILE A 8 0.15 9.12 0.65
C ILE A 8 -0.58 8.81 1.96
N ILE A 9 -0.32 7.64 2.52
CA ILE A 9 -0.89 7.16 3.78
C ILE A 9 0.22 7.22 4.83
N ASP A 10 0.01 7.99 5.89
CA ASP A 10 0.84 7.89 7.09
C ASP A 10 0.25 6.81 8.01
N TYR A 11 1.04 5.79 8.32
CA TYR A 11 0.66 4.76 9.29
C TYR A 11 1.75 4.56 10.31
N LYS A 12 1.49 5.01 11.55
CA LYS A 12 2.42 4.87 12.69
C LYS A 12 3.83 5.42 12.40
N GLY A 13 3.91 6.55 11.69
CA GLY A 13 5.17 7.19 11.29
C GLY A 13 5.86 6.52 10.09
N SER A 14 5.21 5.57 9.43
CA SER A 14 5.64 5.02 8.15
C SER A 14 4.77 5.59 7.03
N ILE A 15 5.41 6.31 6.11
CA ILE A 15 4.77 6.89 4.94
C ILE A 15 4.69 5.83 3.83
N PHE A 16 3.48 5.49 3.41
CA PHE A 16 3.19 4.57 2.31
C PHE A 16 2.57 5.31 1.15
N LYS A 17 3.18 5.19 -0.03
CA LYS A 17 2.68 5.79 -1.26
C LYS A 17 1.87 4.74 -2.02
N THR A 18 0.60 5.01 -2.32
CA THR A 18 -0.28 4.06 -2.99
C THR A 18 -1.26 4.73 -3.98
N LEU A 19 -2.00 3.91 -4.72
CA LEU A 19 -3.06 4.34 -5.63
C LEU A 19 -4.43 4.14 -4.99
N LYS A 20 -5.30 5.16 -5.09
CA LYS A 20 -6.67 5.16 -4.62
C LYS A 20 -7.63 5.44 -5.77
N ARG A 21 -8.65 4.60 -5.91
CA ARG A 21 -9.76 4.80 -6.84
C ARG A 21 -10.66 5.92 -6.36
N GLU A 22 -11.35 6.55 -7.29
CA GLU A 22 -12.42 7.51 -6.98
C GLU A 22 -13.53 6.91 -6.10
N ASP A 23 -13.80 5.61 -6.21
CA ASP A 23 -14.74 4.84 -5.37
C ASP A 23 -14.29 4.69 -3.89
N GLY A 24 -13.11 5.21 -3.53
CA GLY A 24 -12.57 5.16 -2.18
C GLY A 24 -11.70 3.93 -1.88
N ARG A 25 -11.60 2.97 -2.80
CA ARG A 25 -10.79 1.76 -2.63
C ARG A 25 -9.31 2.00 -2.95
N PHE A 26 -8.44 1.27 -2.28
CA PHE A 26 -6.99 1.37 -2.40
C PHE A 26 -6.40 0.16 -3.12
N TYR A 27 -5.32 0.38 -3.86
CA TYR A 27 -4.51 -0.68 -4.45
C TYR A 27 -3.26 -0.92 -3.64
N CYS A 28 -2.61 -2.06 -3.84
CA CYS A 28 -1.25 -2.26 -3.33
C CYS A 28 -0.24 -1.66 -4.30
N PRO A 29 0.67 -0.77 -3.85
CA PRO A 29 1.68 -0.19 -4.73
C PRO A 29 2.70 -1.23 -5.23
N ILE A 30 2.79 -2.38 -4.57
CA ILE A 30 3.70 -3.48 -4.92
C ILE A 30 3.03 -4.43 -5.93
N CYS A 31 1.75 -4.76 -5.73
CA CYS A 31 1.00 -5.63 -6.65
C CYS A 31 0.55 -4.89 -7.92
N GLY A 32 0.48 -3.54 -7.86
CA GLY A 32 -0.03 -2.71 -8.95
C GLY A 32 -1.54 -2.51 -8.91
N ALA A 33 -2.09 -1.94 -9.99
CA ALA A 33 -3.52 -1.73 -10.18
C ALA A 33 -3.97 -2.43 -11.48
N GLY A 34 -5.03 -3.23 -11.42
CA GLY A 34 -5.58 -3.99 -12.54
C GLY A 34 -6.64 -5.01 -12.10
N GLU A 35 -7.24 -5.75 -13.05
CA GLU A 35 -8.32 -6.71 -12.77
C GLU A 35 -7.91 -7.86 -11.84
N ASN A 36 -6.63 -8.21 -11.82
CA ASN A 36 -6.07 -9.24 -10.94
C ASN A 36 -5.40 -8.67 -9.67
N ALA A 37 -5.39 -7.34 -9.51
CA ALA A 37 -4.75 -6.73 -8.35
C ALA A 37 -5.68 -6.75 -7.13
N PRO A 38 -5.17 -7.09 -5.93
CA PRO A 38 -5.97 -7.02 -4.72
C PRO A 38 -6.37 -5.57 -4.43
N ILE A 39 -7.65 -5.40 -4.10
CA ILE A 39 -8.26 -4.11 -3.81
C ILE A 39 -8.65 -4.08 -2.33
N PHE A 40 -8.31 -2.99 -1.65
CA PHE A 40 -8.49 -2.82 -0.22
C PHE A 40 -9.51 -1.71 0.04
N PHE A 41 -10.43 -1.92 0.98
CA PHE A 41 -11.44 -0.92 1.34
C PHE A 41 -10.95 0.05 2.41
N THR A 42 -9.95 -0.35 3.20
CA THR A 42 -9.40 0.47 4.28
C THR A 42 -7.89 0.54 4.20
N GLU A 43 -7.34 1.64 4.70
CA GLU A 43 -5.89 1.86 4.77
C GLU A 43 -5.23 0.78 5.64
N SER A 44 -5.85 0.40 6.76
CA SER A 44 -5.29 -0.62 7.67
C SER A 44 -5.13 -1.98 7.00
N ASP A 45 -6.10 -2.41 6.18
CA ASP A 45 -6.03 -3.70 5.48
C ASP A 45 -4.96 -3.68 4.39
N LEU A 46 -4.88 -2.57 3.65
CA LEU A 46 -3.80 -2.32 2.71
C LEU A 46 -2.44 -2.37 3.39
N ILE A 47 -2.25 -1.64 4.50
CA ILE A 47 -0.96 -1.60 5.20
C ILE A 47 -0.59 -2.99 5.72
N ARG A 48 -1.54 -3.74 6.28
CA ARG A 48 -1.31 -5.11 6.72
C ARG A 48 -0.81 -6.00 5.57
N HIS A 49 -1.42 -5.86 4.40
CA HIS A 49 -0.99 -6.57 3.19
C HIS A 49 0.41 -6.12 2.73
N ILE A 50 0.67 -4.81 2.66
CA ILE A 50 1.99 -4.25 2.30
C ILE A 50 3.08 -4.77 3.25
N CYS A 51 2.84 -4.75 4.57
CA CYS A 51 3.75 -5.30 5.57
C CYS A 51 3.98 -6.81 5.45
N ASN A 52 3.07 -7.54 4.81
CA ASN A 52 3.24 -8.97 4.56
C ASN A 52 4.16 -9.27 3.35
N HIS A 53 4.37 -8.31 2.45
CA HIS A 53 5.34 -8.47 1.36
C HIS A 53 6.75 -8.67 1.93
N ASP A 54 7.41 -9.75 1.53
CA ASP A 54 8.76 -10.11 2.01
C ASP A 54 9.78 -8.98 1.76
N GLN A 55 9.61 -8.25 0.66
CA GLN A 55 10.43 -7.08 0.29
C GLN A 55 10.35 -5.96 1.34
N ILE A 56 9.16 -5.70 1.90
CA ILE A 56 8.95 -4.71 2.96
C ILE A 56 9.45 -5.23 4.31
N LYS A 57 9.23 -6.52 4.61
CA LYS A 57 9.80 -7.14 5.83
C LYS A 57 11.31 -6.96 5.89
N LYS A 58 12.03 -7.16 4.78
CA LYS A 58 13.48 -6.93 4.70
C LYS A 58 13.87 -5.46 4.79
N ALA A 59 13.11 -4.55 4.15
CA ALA A 59 13.39 -3.12 4.20
C ALA A 59 13.18 -2.52 5.62
N LEU A 60 12.13 -2.94 6.32
CA LEU A 60 11.86 -2.53 7.70
C LEU A 60 12.85 -3.15 8.69
N ALA A 61 13.27 -4.40 8.46
CA ALA A 61 14.28 -5.06 9.30
C ALA A 61 15.67 -4.38 9.22
N LYS A 62 16.02 -3.79 8.07
CA LYS A 62 17.29 -3.08 7.89
C LYS A 62 17.35 -1.73 8.62
N LYS A 63 16.22 -1.03 8.80
CA LYS A 63 16.18 0.27 9.51
C LYS A 63 16.39 0.19 11.03
N LYS A 64 16.53 -1.01 11.61
CA LYS A 64 16.74 -1.21 13.06
C LYS A 64 18.22 -1.36 13.46
N LYS A 65 19.15 -1.12 12.54
CA LYS A 65 20.58 -1.44 12.71
C LYS A 65 21.54 -0.32 12.29
N GLU A 66 21.06 0.91 12.21
CA GLU A 66 21.89 2.12 12.06
C GLU A 66 21.78 2.99 13.30
#